data_AF-A0A958FU99-F1
#
_entry.id   AF-A0A958FU99-F1
#
_cell.length_a   1.000
_cell.length_b   1.000
_cell.length_c   1.000
_cell.angle_alpha   90.00
_cell.angle_beta   90.00
_cell.angle_gamma   90.00
#
_symmetry.space_group_name_H-M   'P 1'
#
loop_
_entity.id
_entity.type
_entity.pdbx_description
1 polymer ?
#
loop_
_entity_poly.entity_id
_entity_poly.type
_entity_poly.pdbx_seq_one_letter_code
_entity_poly.pdbx_strand_id
1 'polypeptide(L)'
;MAEKRRVKKAPSDEALATGGRVPPQAVDVERYILGALLLDREATAIALERIDETDLYRETHRKIFLAMMSLYQKDEPIDIITLTEELNKQETLEDIGGAAYLAELASLVPSSANIEYHLQIVKEKALLRKLIRA
;
A
#
# COMPACT_ATOMS: atom_id res chain seq x y z
N MET A 1 36.10 -22.22 -18.73
CA MET A 1 35.90 -20.94 -18.01
C MET A 1 34.40 -20.74 -17.87
N ALA A 2 33.86 -20.83 -16.66
CA ALA A 2 32.43 -20.63 -16.38
C ALA A 2 32.32 -19.76 -15.12
N GLU A 3 31.91 -18.51 -15.33
CA GLU A 3 31.87 -17.48 -14.30
C GLU A 3 30.55 -17.57 -13.52
N LYS A 4 30.67 -17.79 -12.22
CA LYS A 4 29.57 -17.98 -11.28
C LYS A 4 28.77 -16.69 -11.14
N ARG A 5 27.47 -16.74 -11.48
CA ARG A 5 26.49 -15.70 -11.16
C ARG A 5 26.44 -15.50 -9.63
N ARG A 6 26.98 -14.37 -9.16
CA ARG A 6 26.78 -13.88 -7.78
C ARG A 6 25.32 -13.48 -7.61
N VAL A 7 24.58 -14.22 -6.79
CA VAL A 7 23.30 -13.79 -6.24
C VAL A 7 23.57 -12.56 -5.37
N LYS A 8 22.93 -11.44 -5.69
CA LYS A 8 23.03 -10.19 -4.92
C LYS A 8 22.45 -10.42 -3.53
N LYS A 9 23.31 -10.40 -2.51
CA LYS A 9 22.98 -10.45 -1.08
C LYS A 9 22.09 -9.26 -0.74
N ALA A 10 20.93 -9.50 -0.13
CA ALA A 10 20.08 -8.46 0.43
C ALA A 10 20.88 -7.61 1.44
N PRO A 11 20.68 -6.28 1.51
CA PRO A 11 21.40 -5.45 2.47
C PRO A 11 20.99 -5.81 3.89
N SER A 12 22.00 -5.88 4.76
CA SER A 12 22.00 -6.40 6.13
C SER A 12 21.11 -5.63 7.11
N ASP A 13 20.52 -6.38 8.04
CA ASP A 13 19.70 -5.99 9.19
C ASP A 13 20.39 -5.11 10.26
N GLU A 14 21.43 -4.35 9.91
CA GLU A 14 22.39 -3.76 10.86
C GLU A 14 22.30 -2.21 10.96
N ALA A 15 21.10 -1.65 10.80
CA ALA A 15 20.87 -0.20 10.75
C ALA A 15 19.82 0.32 11.74
N LEU A 16 19.70 -0.33 12.89
CA LEU A 16 18.75 -0.01 13.96
C LEU A 16 19.35 1.03 14.93
N ALA A 17 19.33 2.32 14.58
CA ALA A 17 19.28 3.46 15.51
C ALA A 17 19.31 4.80 14.75
N THR A 18 18.51 5.75 15.25
CA THR A 18 18.30 7.14 14.81
C THR A 18 19.54 7.89 14.27
N GLY A 19 19.47 8.33 13.01
CA GLY A 19 20.47 9.19 12.38
C GLY A 19 20.37 9.18 10.84
N GLY A 20 19.46 9.97 10.26
CA GLY A 20 19.41 10.23 8.81
C GLY A 20 18.90 9.10 7.90
N ARG A 21 18.46 7.96 8.44
CA ARG A 21 17.92 6.84 7.64
C ARG A 21 16.40 6.93 7.54
N VAL A 22 15.89 6.76 6.32
CA VAL A 22 14.46 6.69 6.05
C VAL A 22 13.87 5.47 6.77
N PRO A 23 12.76 5.61 7.52
CA PRO A 23 12.11 4.49 8.17
C PRO A 23 11.75 3.35 7.18
N PRO A 24 11.69 2.09 7.64
CA PRO A 24 11.33 0.96 6.77
C PRO A 24 10.01 1.18 6.03
N GLN A 25 10.07 1.19 4.69
CA GLN A 25 8.93 1.48 3.82
C GLN A 25 9.01 0.69 2.51
N ALA A 26 7.88 0.55 1.83
CA ALA A 26 7.77 -0.06 0.51
C ALA A 26 6.70 0.68 -0.32
N VAL A 27 6.90 1.98 -0.55
CA VAL A 27 5.90 2.88 -1.14
C VAL A 27 5.40 2.40 -2.50
N ASP A 28 6.26 1.84 -3.35
CA ASP A 28 5.85 1.31 -4.66
C ASP A 28 4.93 0.09 -4.52
N VAL A 29 5.14 -0.72 -3.49
CA VAL A 29 4.28 -1.87 -3.17
C VAL A 29 2.93 -1.39 -2.63
N GLU A 30 2.93 -0.33 -1.80
CA GLU A 30 1.68 0.31 -1.34
C GLU A 30 0.85 0.84 -2.52
N ARG A 31 1.49 1.52 -3.48
CA ARG A 31 0.82 2.00 -4.70
C ARG A 31 0.22 0.85 -5.50
N TYR A 32 0.97 -0.25 -5.66
CA TYR A 32 0.49 -1.44 -6.33
C TYR A 32 -0.73 -2.05 -5.64
N ILE A 33 -0.70 -2.18 -4.32
CA ILE A 33 -1.81 -2.71 -3.53
C ILE A 33 -3.06 -1.85 -3.75
N LEU A 34 -2.96 -0.54 -3.54
CA LEU A 34 -4.11 0.36 -3.72
C LEU A 34 -4.67 0.33 -5.15
N GLY A 35 -3.79 0.24 -6.15
CA GLY A 35 -4.22 0.06 -7.54
C GLY A 35 -4.95 -1.27 -7.77
N ALA A 36 -4.47 -2.37 -7.17
CA ALA A 36 -5.09 -3.68 -7.32
C ALA A 36 -6.48 -3.72 -6.68
N LEU A 37 -6.64 -3.03 -5.54
CA LEU A 37 -7.89 -2.92 -4.80
C LEU A 37 -8.98 -2.19 -5.59
N LEU A 38 -8.59 -1.27 -6.48
CA LEU A 38 -9.52 -0.57 -7.38
C LEU A 38 -10.02 -1.42 -8.56
N LEU A 39 -9.32 -2.52 -8.86
CA LEU A 39 -9.57 -3.33 -10.06
C LEU A 39 -10.18 -4.70 -9.73
N ASP A 40 -9.86 -5.26 -8.57
CA ASP A 40 -10.22 -6.62 -8.20
C ASP A 40 -10.85 -6.68 -6.80
N ARG A 41 -12.13 -7.05 -6.78
CA ARG A 41 -12.92 -7.18 -5.55
C ARG A 41 -12.39 -8.27 -4.61
N GLU A 42 -11.85 -9.36 -5.16
CA GLU A 42 -11.29 -10.45 -4.34
C GLU A 42 -10.00 -9.98 -3.66
N ALA A 43 -9.13 -9.29 -4.40
CA ALA A 43 -7.93 -8.66 -3.85
C ALA A 43 -8.27 -7.67 -2.72
N THR A 44 -9.38 -6.94 -2.87
CA THR A 44 -9.88 -6.02 -1.85
C THR A 44 -10.31 -6.70 -0.57
N ALA A 45 -11.10 -7.76 -0.65
CA ALA A 45 -11.49 -8.53 0.52
C ALA A 45 -10.25 -9.07 1.27
N ILE A 46 -9.29 -9.66 0.53
CA ILE A 46 -8.05 -10.20 1.10
C ILE A 46 -7.23 -9.10 1.80
N ALA A 47 -7.09 -7.93 1.17
CA ALA A 47 -6.29 -6.84 1.72
C ALA A 47 -6.91 -6.25 2.99
N LEU A 48 -8.22 -6.01 3.00
CA LEU A 48 -8.93 -5.45 4.15
C LEU A 48 -8.97 -6.40 5.36
N GLU A 49 -8.87 -7.71 5.13
CA GLU A 49 -8.71 -8.69 6.22
C GLU A 49 -7.28 -8.77 6.75
N ARG A 50 -6.28 -8.49 5.89
CA ARG A 50 -4.88 -8.71 6.24
C ARG A 50 -4.23 -7.49 6.85
N ILE A 51 -4.37 -6.29 6.29
CA ILE A 51 -3.64 -5.09 6.75
C ILE A 51 -4.59 -4.01 7.24
N ASP A 52 -4.07 -3.10 8.06
CA ASP A 52 -4.76 -1.86 8.46
C ASP A 52 -4.04 -0.62 7.88
N GLU A 53 -4.63 0.55 8.05
CA GLU A 53 -4.05 1.81 7.59
C GLU A 53 -2.71 2.14 8.27
N THR A 54 -2.47 1.65 9.48
CA THR A 54 -1.22 1.88 10.22
C THR A 54 -0.03 1.16 9.58
N ASP A 55 -0.32 0.10 8.80
CA ASP A 55 0.69 -0.65 8.08
C ASP A 55 1.20 0.08 6.82
N LEU A 56 0.45 1.05 6.29
CA LEU A 56 0.89 1.91 5.19
C LEU A 56 1.82 3.02 5.69
N TYR A 57 2.90 3.31 4.96
CA TYR A 57 3.85 4.34 5.34
C TYR A 57 3.35 5.75 5.00
N ARG A 58 2.87 5.95 3.77
CA ARG A 58 2.45 7.29 3.31
C ARG A 58 1.08 7.65 3.85
N GLU A 59 0.96 8.84 4.42
CA GLU A 59 -0.32 9.37 4.90
C GLU A 59 -1.40 9.40 3.81
N THR A 60 -1.04 9.82 2.60
CA THR A 60 -1.90 9.77 1.41
C THR A 60 -2.48 8.37 1.19
N HIS A 61 -1.67 7.32 1.31
CA HIS A 61 -2.13 5.94 1.13
C HIS A 61 -3.05 5.50 2.27
N ARG A 62 -2.78 5.96 3.50
CA ARG A 62 -3.69 5.72 4.64
C ARG A 62 -5.07 6.29 4.41
N LYS A 63 -5.14 7.55 3.94
CA LYS A 63 -6.42 8.21 3.63
C LYS A 63 -7.21 7.43 2.58
N ILE A 64 -6.55 7.00 1.51
CA ILE A 64 -7.14 6.16 0.46
C ILE A 64 -7.66 4.84 1.04
N PHE A 65 -6.85 4.14 1.83
CA PHE A 65 -7.22 2.85 2.40
C PHE A 65 -8.38 2.96 3.41
N LEU A 66 -8.39 4.01 4.23
CA LEU A 66 -9.50 4.30 5.14
C LEU A 66 -10.81 4.54 4.39
N ALA A 67 -10.78 5.29 3.28
CA ALA A 67 -11.95 5.49 2.44
C ALA A 67 -12.42 4.18 1.78
N MET A 68 -11.50 3.33 1.32
CA MET A 68 -11.83 1.97 0.84
C MET A 68 -12.49 1.12 1.95
N MET A 69 -11.96 1.17 3.17
CA MET A 69 -12.54 0.45 4.31
C MET A 69 -13.95 0.96 4.66
N SER A 70 -14.18 2.28 4.59
CA SER A 70 -15.50 2.90 4.77
C SER A 70 -16.51 2.38 3.73
N LEU A 71 -16.14 2.35 2.45
CA LEU A 71 -16.97 1.80 1.39
C LEU A 71 -17.26 0.31 1.60
N TYR A 72 -16.25 -0.48 1.96
CA TYR A 72 -16.42 -1.90 2.24
C TYR A 72 -17.41 -2.16 3.38
N GLN A 73 -17.34 -1.37 4.45
CA GLN A 73 -18.26 -1.47 5.59
C GLN A 73 -19.70 -1.08 5.23
N LYS A 74 -19.89 -0.23 4.22
CA LYS A 74 -21.20 0.14 3.67
C LYS A 74 -21.72 -0.85 2.62
N ASP A 75 -20.96 -1.90 2.32
CA ASP A 75 -21.21 -2.84 1.21
C ASP A 75 -21.30 -2.11 -0.15
N GLU A 76 -20.57 -1.00 -0.29
CA GLU A 76 -20.45 -0.25 -1.53
C GLU A 76 -19.27 -0.77 -2.38
N PRO A 77 -19.39 -0.78 -3.72
CA PRO A 77 -18.29 -1.18 -4.58
C PRO A 77 -17.12 -0.20 -4.44
N ILE A 78 -15.90 -0.73 -4.48
CA ILE A 78 -14.67 0.06 -4.41
C ILE A 78 -14.10 0.18 -5.82
N ASP A 79 -14.40 1.29 -6.47
CA ASP A 79 -13.87 1.67 -7.78
C ASP A 79 -13.47 3.16 -7.76
N ILE A 80 -12.91 3.65 -8.87
CA ILE A 80 -12.42 5.03 -8.93
C ILE A 80 -13.53 6.05 -8.67
N ILE A 81 -14.75 5.81 -9.16
CA ILE A 81 -15.86 6.76 -9.04
C ILE A 81 -16.33 6.79 -7.58
N THR A 82 -16.66 5.63 -7.01
CA THR A 82 -17.15 5.56 -5.62
C THR A 82 -16.11 6.02 -4.62
N LEU A 83 -14.84 5.69 -4.84
CA LEU A 83 -13.76 6.14 -3.97
C LEU A 83 -13.52 7.64 -4.07
N THR A 84 -13.62 8.22 -5.26
CA THR A 84 -13.52 9.68 -5.44
C THR A 84 -14.67 10.39 -4.71
N GLU A 85 -15.88 9.86 -4.79
CA GLU A 85 -17.03 10.41 -4.07
C GLU A 85 -16.86 10.31 -2.55
N GLU A 86 -16.39 9.16 -2.03
CA GLU A 86 -16.16 8.99 -0.60
C GLU A 86 -15.05 9.92 -0.09
N LEU A 87 -13.94 10.05 -0.82
CA LEU A 87 -12.86 10.97 -0.47
C LEU A 87 -13.29 12.45 -0.54
N ASN A 88 -14.18 12.80 -1.48
CA ASN A 88 -14.80 14.13 -1.53
C ASN A 88 -15.69 14.38 -0.32
N LYS A 89 -16.55 13.42 0.06
CA LYS A 89 -17.40 13.52 1.26
C LYS A 89 -16.57 13.69 2.53
N GLN A 90 -15.38 13.10 2.57
CA GLN A 90 -14.43 13.21 3.68
C GLN A 90 -13.50 14.43 3.58
N GLU A 91 -13.64 15.28 2.55
CA GLU A 91 -12.79 16.46 2.30
C GLU A 91 -11.28 16.13 2.19
N THR A 92 -10.93 14.92 1.76
CA THR A 92 -9.53 14.44 1.66
C THR A 92 -9.05 14.19 0.23
N LEU A 93 -9.91 14.37 -0.78
CA LEU A 93 -9.54 14.12 -2.17
C LEU A 93 -8.35 14.96 -2.64
N GLU A 94 -8.32 16.25 -2.30
CA GLU A 94 -7.23 17.14 -2.69
C GLU A 94 -5.91 16.77 -2.02
N ASP A 95 -5.95 16.32 -0.76
CA ASP A 95 -4.77 15.89 0.01
C ASP A 95 -4.05 14.69 -0.61
N ILE A 96 -4.77 13.86 -1.37
CA ILE A 96 -4.21 12.69 -2.02
C ILE A 96 -3.69 12.96 -3.43
N GLY A 97 -3.84 14.20 -3.94
CA GLY A 97 -3.49 14.57 -5.31
C GLY A 97 -4.64 14.47 -6.31
N GLY A 98 -5.88 14.38 -5.83
CA GLY A 98 -7.08 14.35 -6.65
C GLY A 98 -7.36 13.00 -7.33
N ALA A 99 -8.45 12.97 -8.11
CA ALA A 99 -8.87 11.78 -8.86
C ALA A 99 -7.81 11.28 -9.85
N ALA A 100 -6.92 12.17 -10.32
CA ALA A 100 -5.81 11.82 -11.19
C ALA A 100 -4.85 10.82 -10.53
N TYR A 101 -4.59 10.96 -9.23
CA TYR A 101 -3.72 10.03 -8.51
C TYR A 101 -4.35 8.63 -8.40
N LEU A 102 -5.66 8.54 -8.19
CA LEU A 102 -6.37 7.24 -8.18
C LEU A 102 -6.31 6.55 -9.54
N ALA A 103 -6.48 7.29 -10.63
CA ALA A 103 -6.33 6.78 -11.98
C ALA A 103 -4.90 6.29 -12.25
N GLU A 104 -3.89 7.02 -11.76
CA GLU A 104 -2.49 6.59 -11.83
C GLU A 104 -2.30 5.25 -11.10
N LEU A 105 -2.79 5.11 -9.87
CA LEU A 105 -2.70 3.85 -9.10
C LEU A 105 -3.28 2.66 -9.86
N ALA A 106 -4.49 2.80 -10.41
CA ALA A 106 -5.12 1.76 -11.20
C ALA A 106 -4.30 1.38 -12.45
N SER A 107 -3.63 2.35 -13.07
CA SER A 107 -2.81 2.11 -14.28
C SER A 107 -1.51 1.34 -14.03
N LEU A 108 -1.03 1.29 -12.77
CA LEU A 108 0.23 0.63 -12.40
C LEU A 108 0.11 -0.90 -12.30
N VAL A 109 -1.12 -1.44 -12.28
CA VAL A 109 -1.36 -2.83 -11.91
C VAL A 109 -1.70 -3.68 -13.13
N PRO A 110 -0.76 -4.51 -13.63
CA PRO A 110 -1.04 -5.45 -14.71
C PRO A 110 -1.84 -6.68 -14.23
N SER A 111 -1.79 -7.02 -12.93
CA SER A 111 -2.50 -8.17 -12.36
C SER A 111 -2.58 -8.11 -10.84
N SER A 112 -3.69 -8.53 -10.24
CA SER A 112 -3.84 -8.68 -8.79
C SER A 112 -3.34 -10.03 -8.24
N ALA A 113 -2.87 -10.95 -9.09
CA ALA A 113 -2.62 -12.35 -8.71
C ALA A 113 -1.63 -12.54 -7.55
N ASN A 114 -0.71 -11.59 -7.33
CA ASN A 114 0.30 -11.66 -6.27
C ASN A 114 0.00 -10.74 -5.08
N ILE A 115 -1.26 -10.32 -4.90
CA ILE A 115 -1.64 -9.36 -3.86
C ILE A 115 -1.18 -9.79 -2.47
N GLU A 116 -1.33 -11.07 -2.12
CA GLU A 116 -0.92 -11.61 -0.82
C GLU A 116 0.56 -11.41 -0.52
N TYR A 117 1.42 -11.61 -1.52
CA TYR A 117 2.86 -11.41 -1.38
C TYR A 117 3.19 -9.92 -1.15
N HIS A 118 2.50 -9.02 -1.85
CA HIS A 118 2.67 -7.58 -1.66
C HIS A 118 2.20 -7.11 -0.28
N LEU A 119 1.08 -7.63 0.21
CA LEU A 119 0.58 -7.35 1.55
C LEU A 119 1.57 -7.79 2.63
N GLN A 120 2.21 -8.94 2.45
CA GLN A 120 3.23 -9.44 3.38
C GLN A 120 4.44 -8.48 3.46
N ILE A 121 4.91 -7.96 2.33
CA ILE A 121 6.00 -6.97 2.32
C ILE A 121 5.62 -5.72 3.12
N VAL A 122 4.40 -5.21 2.95
CA VAL A 122 3.93 -4.02 3.68
C VAL A 122 3.88 -4.28 5.19
N LYS A 123 3.35 -5.44 5.61
CA LYS A 123 3.35 -5.85 7.02
C LYS A 123 4.74 -5.92 7.63
N GLU A 124 5.70 -6.51 6.92
CA GLU A 124 7.08 -6.61 7.41
C GLU A 124 7.69 -5.22 7.63
N LYS A 125 7.46 -4.29 6.70
CA LYS A 125 7.90 -2.90 6.87
C LYS A 125 7.20 -2.22 8.05
N ALA A 126 5.90 -2.42 8.20
CA ALA A 126 5.13 -1.89 9.32
C ALA A 126 5.65 -2.39 10.66
N LEU A 127 5.91 -3.70 10.79
CA LEU A 127 6.47 -4.31 11.99
C LEU A 127 7.84 -3.72 12.33
N LEU A 128 8.74 -3.62 11.35
CA LEU A 128 10.05 -3.00 11.55
C LEU A 128 9.93 -1.53 12.00
N ARG A 129 8.97 -0.77 11.45
CA ARG A 129 8.69 0.60 11.91
C ARG A 129 8.18 0.64 13.35
N LYS A 130 7.29 -0.29 13.73
CA LYS A 130 6.75 -0.42 15.09
C LYS A 130 7.88 -0.73 16.09
N LEU A 131 8.80 -1.63 15.74
CA LEU A 131 9.96 -1.98 16.57
C LEU A 131 10.96 -0.84 16.77
N ILE A 132 11.16 0.04 15.76
CA ILE A 132 12.05 1.21 15.90
C ILE A 132 11.46 2.29 16.83
N ARG A 133 10.13 2.32 16.98
CA ARG A 133 9.40 3.34 17.77
C ARG A 133 9.11 2.91 19.20
N ALA A 134 9.29 1.64 19.54
CA ALA A 134 9.09 1.07 20.88
C ALA A 134 10.33 1.29 21.75
#